data_AF-A0A821JAZ3-F1
#
_entry.id   AF-A0A821JAZ3-F1
#
_cell.length_a   1.000
_cell.length_b   1.000
_cell.length_c   1.000
_cell.angle_alpha   90.00
_cell.angle_beta   90.00
_cell.angle_gamma   90.00
#
_symmetry.space_group_name_H-M   'P 1'
#
loop_
_entity.id
_entity.type
_entity.pdbx_description
1 polymer ?
#
loop_
_entity_poly.entity_id
_entity_poly.type
_entity_poly.pdbx_seq_one_letter_code
_entity_poly.pdbx_strand_id
1 'polypeptide(L)'
;LEKILDKLLILFRFIHGKDVFEAFYKKDLAKRLLVGKSASVDAEKSMLLKLKQECGNVFTSKLEGMFKDMELSKDIMTAFEQVREVLNYPT
;
A
#
# COMPACT_ATOMS: atom_id res chain seq x y z
N LEU A 1 -13.88 7.63 7.11
CA LEU A 1 -12.83 7.76 6.09
C LEU A 1 -13.36 7.39 4.70
N GLU A 2 -14.01 6.24 4.54
CA GLU A 2 -14.65 5.80 3.29
C GLU A 2 -15.47 6.86 2.54
N LYS A 3 -16.45 7.50 3.20
CA LYS A 3 -17.27 8.56 2.58
C LYS A 3 -16.45 9.74 2.04
N ILE A 4 -15.27 9.99 2.60
CA ILE A 4 -14.36 11.05 2.12
C ILE A 4 -13.63 10.55 0.87
N LEU A 5 -13.14 9.31 0.86
CA LEU A 5 -12.50 8.69 -0.31
C LEU A 5 -13.44 8.69 -1.52
N ASP A 6 -14.71 8.35 -1.34
CA ASP A 6 -15.71 8.38 -2.42
C ASP A 6 -15.87 9.78 -3.01
N LYS A 7 -15.93 10.81 -2.15
CA LYS A 7 -16.00 12.21 -2.60
C LYS A 7 -14.74 12.66 -3.31
N LEU A 8 -13.56 12.22 -2.86
CA LEU A 8 -12.28 12.53 -3.52
C LEU A 8 -12.21 11.91 -4.91
N LEU A 9 -12.79 10.73 -5.13
CA LEU A 9 -12.80 10.10 -6.44
C LEU A 9 -13.66 10.85 -7.45
N ILE A 10 -14.74 11.50 -7.01
CA ILE A 10 -15.50 12.40 -7.87
C ILE A 10 -14.59 13.49 -8.42
N LEU A 11 -13.78 14.13 -7.57
CA LEU A 11 -12.82 15.14 -8.01
C LEU A 11 -11.71 14.56 -8.90
N PHE A 12 -11.20 13.38 -8.54
CA PHE A 12 -10.16 12.68 -9.30
C PHE A 12 -10.57 12.39 -10.75
N ARG A 13 -11.85 12.09 -11.01
CA ARG A 13 -12.35 11.85 -12.38
C ARG A 13 -12.14 13.04 -13.31
N PHE A 14 -12.18 14.26 -12.78
CA PHE A 14 -11.95 15.49 -13.56
C PHE A 14 -10.46 15.79 -13.79
N ILE A 15 -9.54 15.03 -13.18
CA ILE A 15 -8.11 15.20 -13.40
C ILE A 15 -7.71 14.56 -14.74
N HIS A 16 -7.09 15.35 -15.61
CA HIS A 16 -6.55 14.88 -16.89
C HIS A 16 -5.18 14.17 -16.73
N GLY A 17 -4.25 14.77 -15.98
CA GLY A 17 -2.91 14.23 -15.74
C GLY A 17 -2.86 13.14 -14.66
N LYS A 18 -3.50 12.00 -14.90
CA LYS A 18 -3.59 10.89 -13.93
C LYS A 18 -2.25 10.20 -13.67
N ASP A 19 -1.36 10.19 -14.64
CA ASP A 19 0.03 9.72 -14.54
C ASP A 19 0.85 10.54 -13.52
N VAL A 20 0.68 11.87 -13.54
CA VAL A 20 1.29 12.76 -12.56
C VAL A 20 0.75 12.47 -11.16
N PHE A 21 -0.58 12.32 -11.02
CA PHE A 21 -1.19 11.90 -9.77
C PHE A 21 -0.62 10.55 -9.29
N GLU A 22 -0.51 9.56 -10.17
CA GLU A 22 0.04 8.24 -9.84
C GLU A 22 1.46 8.35 -9.28
N ALA A 23 2.32 9.15 -9.91
CA ALA A 23 3.70 9.34 -9.48
C ALA A 23 3.78 9.92 -8.06
N PHE A 24 2.98 10.95 -7.76
CA PHE A 24 2.92 11.54 -6.42
C PHE A 24 2.29 10.58 -5.40
N TYR A 25 1.17 9.95 -5.75
CA TYR A 25 0.49 9.00 -4.87
C TYR A 25 1.40 7.84 -4.47
N LYS A 26 2.14 7.28 -5.45
CA LYS A 26 3.11 6.19 -5.23
C LYS A 26 4.23 6.60 -4.28
N LYS A 27 4.82 7.77 -4.49
CA LYS A 27 5.86 8.32 -3.62
C LYS A 27 5.37 8.50 -2.18
N ASP A 28 4.16 9.03 -2.01
CA ASP A 28 3.63 9.29 -0.68
C ASP A 28 3.13 8.02 0.01
N LEU A 29 2.57 7.06 -0.73
CA LEU A 29 2.24 5.73 -0.21
C LEU A 29 3.51 5.02 0.28
N ALA A 30 4.60 5.05 -0.49
CA ALA A 30 5.86 4.42 -0.11
C ALA A 30 6.37 4.95 1.24
N LYS A 31 6.34 6.28 1.43
CA LYS A 31 6.71 6.91 2.70
C LYS A 31 5.81 6.44 3.85
N ARG A 32 4.49 6.36 3.64
CA ARG A 32 3.56 5.92 4.70
C ARG A 32 3.80 4.46 5.09
N LEU A 33 4.01 3.57 4.11
CA LEU A 33 4.28 2.16 4.35
C LEU A 33 5.60 1.94 5.09
N LEU A 34 6.69 2.59 4.65
CA LEU A 34 8.02 2.41 5.24
C LEU A 34 8.14 3.03 6.64
N VAL A 35 7.48 4.15 6.90
CA VAL A 35 7.55 4.85 8.19
C VAL A 35 6.42 4.41 9.14
N GLY A 36 5.51 3.54 8.69
CA GLY A 36 4.37 3.07 9.49
C GLY A 36 3.38 4.19 9.85
N LYS A 37 3.28 5.26 9.05
CA LYS A 37 2.45 6.44 9.33
C LYS A 37 1.09 6.42 8.61
N SER A 38 0.60 5.25 8.24
CA SER A 38 -0.76 5.11 7.69
C SER A 38 -1.81 5.22 8.79
N ALA A 39 -2.89 5.94 8.53
CA ALA A 39 -4.01 6.06 9.47
C ALA A 39 -4.78 4.73 9.63
N SER A 40 -4.86 3.94 8.56
CA SER A 40 -5.47 2.61 8.54
C SER A 40 -5.00 1.86 7.29
N VAL A 41 -4.60 0.60 7.45
CA VAL A 41 -4.23 -0.28 6.32
C VAL A 41 -5.45 -0.58 5.45
N ASP A 42 -6.61 -0.83 6.07
CA ASP A 42 -7.85 -1.13 5.36
C ASP A 42 -8.30 0.04 4.48
N ALA A 43 -8.14 1.28 4.97
CA ALA A 43 -8.44 2.47 4.19
C ALA A 43 -7.52 2.62 2.97
N GLU A 44 -6.24 2.27 3.10
CA GLU A 44 -5.31 2.33 1.98
C GLU A 44 -5.62 1.24 0.94
N LYS A 45 -5.93 0.01 1.40
CA LYS A 45 -6.38 -1.09 0.52
C LYS A 45 -7.70 -0.73 -0.20
N SER A 46 -8.64 -0.12 0.51
CA SER A 46 -9.90 0.38 -0.05
C SER A 46 -9.68 1.45 -1.12
N MET A 47 -8.80 2.43 -0.86
CA MET A 47 -8.46 3.45 -1.85
C MET A 47 -7.83 2.85 -3.12
N LEU A 48 -6.93 1.86 -2.97
CA LEU A 48 -6.38 1.12 -4.11
C LEU A 48 -7.47 0.42 -4.93
N LEU A 49 -8.41 -0.26 -4.28
CA LEU A 49 -9.50 -0.94 -4.98
C LEU A 49 -10.34 0.04 -5.79
N LYS A 50 -10.65 1.20 -5.22
CA LYS A 50 -11.42 2.23 -5.93
C LYS A 50 -10.62 2.84 -7.09
N LEU A 51 -9.33 3.13 -6.91
CA LEU A 51 -8.46 3.59 -8.00
C LEU A 51 -8.35 2.56 -9.14
N LYS A 52 -8.34 1.27 -8.80
CA LYS A 52 -8.36 0.16 -9.76
C LYS A 52 -9.65 0.13 -10.57
N GLN A 53 -10.79 0.37 -9.93
CA GLN A 53 -12.08 0.50 -10.62
C GLN A 53 -12.12 1.70 -11.56
N GLU A 54 -11.52 2.82 -11.18
CA GLU A 54 -11.52 4.05 -11.99
C GLU A 54 -10.51 4.04 -13.15
N CYS A 55 -9.31 3.47 -12.95
CA CYS A 55 -8.18 3.59 -13.89
C CYS A 55 -7.65 2.24 -14.40
N GLY A 56 -8.21 1.13 -13.93
CA GLY A 56 -7.81 -0.21 -14.31
C GLY A 56 -6.54 -0.72 -13.61
N ASN A 57 -6.23 -1.98 -13.88
CA ASN A 57 -5.17 -2.73 -13.18
C ASN A 57 -3.76 -2.18 -13.41
N VAL A 58 -3.49 -1.61 -14.59
CA VAL A 58 -2.15 -1.11 -14.93
C VAL A 58 -1.76 0.02 -13.99
N PHE A 59 -2.70 0.91 -13.68
CA PHE A 59 -2.52 2.06 -12.79
C PHE A 59 -2.16 1.64 -11.36
N THR A 60 -2.81 0.59 -10.83
CA THR A 60 -2.62 0.15 -9.45
C THR A 60 -1.59 -0.95 -9.28
N SER A 61 -1.13 -1.59 -10.36
CA SER A 61 -0.22 -2.74 -10.32
C SER A 61 1.00 -2.57 -9.40
N LYS A 62 1.69 -1.44 -9.52
CA LYS A 62 2.87 -1.11 -8.69
C LYS A 62 2.49 -0.84 -7.24
N LEU A 63 1.34 -0.18 -7.00
CA LEU A 63 0.85 0.12 -5.65
C LEU A 63 0.45 -1.18 -4.93
N GLU A 64 -0.22 -2.10 -5.63
CA GLU A 64 -0.56 -3.44 -5.13
C GLU A 64 0.71 -4.24 -4.79
N GLY A 65 1.75 -4.14 -5.64
CA GLY A 65 3.07 -4.73 -5.37
C GLY A 65 3.67 -4.26 -4.06
N MET A 66 3.64 -2.95 -3.77
CA MET A 66 4.16 -2.40 -2.52
C MET A 66 3.49 -3.00 -1.28
N PHE A 67 2.19 -3.30 -1.31
CA PHE A 67 1.52 -3.97 -0.18
C PHE A 67 2.00 -5.41 -0.01
N LYS A 68 2.15 -6.15 -1.12
CA LYS A 68 2.67 -7.52 -1.09
C LYS A 68 4.09 -7.56 -0.54
N ASP A 69 4.93 -6.61 -0.93
CA ASP A 69 6.31 -6.50 -0.43
C ASP A 69 6.34 -6.25 1.09
N MET A 70 5.41 -5.43 1.61
CA MET A 70 5.29 -5.20 3.05
C MET A 70 4.82 -6.43 3.82
N GLU A 71 3.90 -7.23 3.26
CA GLU A 71 3.44 -8.49 3.86
C GLU A 71 4.58 -9.52 3.85
N LEU A 72 5.21 -9.73 2.68
CA LEU A 72 6.35 -10.63 2.54
C LEU A 72 7.52 -10.26 3.46
N SER A 73 7.83 -8.97 3.60
CA SER A 73 8.90 -8.53 4.49
C SER A 73 8.62 -8.88 5.96
N LYS A 74 7.36 -8.89 6.40
CA LYS A 74 6.98 -9.29 7.78
C LYS A 74 7.11 -10.79 7.97
N ASP A 75 6.69 -11.58 6.99
CA ASP A 75 6.81 -13.03 7.02
C ASP A 75 8.28 -13.45 7.09
N ILE A 76 9.13 -12.83 6.25
CA ILE A 76 10.58 -13.06 6.26
C ILE A 76 11.19 -12.69 7.62
N MET A 77 10.81 -11.54 8.18
CA MET A 77 11.33 -11.10 9.49
C MET A 77 10.93 -12.07 10.60
N THR A 78 9.67 -12.51 10.61
CA THR A 78 9.17 -13.50 11.57
C THR A 78 9.92 -14.82 11.48
N ALA A 79 10.13 -15.34 10.27
CA ALA A 79 10.90 -16.57 10.06
C ALA A 79 12.36 -16.40 10.51
N PHE A 80 12.98 -15.25 10.24
CA PHE A 80 14.32 -14.95 10.69
C PHE A 80 14.43 -14.92 12.22
N GLU A 81 13.47 -14.29 12.90
CA GLU A 81 13.43 -14.25 14.37
C GLU A 81 13.30 -15.64 14.99
N GLN A 82 12.46 -16.51 14.42
CA GLN A 82 12.34 -17.91 14.86
C GLN A 82 13.65 -18.67 14.73
N VAL A 83 14.33 -18.55 13.58
CA VAL A 83 15.65 -19.18 13.38
C VAL A 83 16.67 -18.64 14.39
N ARG A 84 16.67 -17.32 14.63
CA ARG A 84 17.57 -16.69 15.61
C ARG A 84 17.32 -17.19 17.03
N GLU A 85 16.06 -17.39 17.43
CA GLU A 85 15.72 -17.92 18.75
C GLU A 85 16.20 -19.35 18.93
N VAL A 86 16.01 -20.22 17.93
CA VAL A 86 16.51 -21.61 17.94
C VAL A 86 18.03 -21.65 18.06
N LEU A 87 18.75 -20.77 17.34
CA LEU A 87 20.21 -20.70 17.41
C LEU A 87 20.73 -20.18 18.77
N ASN A 88 19.97 -19.33 19.45
CA ASN A 88 20.33 -18.79 20.77
C ASN A 88 20.01 -19.74 21.93
N TYR A 89 19.13 -20.73 21.72
CA TYR A 89 18.82 -21.80 22.69
C TYR A 89 19.00 -23.19 22.05
N PRO A 90 20.25 -23.63 21.81
CA PRO A 90 20.49 -24.98 21.31
C PRO A 90 20.09 -26.00 22.38
N THR A 91 18.98 -26.70 22.16
CA THR A 91 18.65 -27.95 22.87
C THR A 91 19.62 -29.06 22.53
#